data_AF-A0A953A6Y6-F1
#
_entry.id   AF-A0A953A6Y6-F1
#
_cell.length_a   1.000
_cell.length_b   1.000
_cell.length_c   1.000
_cell.angle_alpha   90.00
_cell.angle_beta   90.00
_cell.angle_gamma   90.00
#
_symmetry.space_group_name_H-M   'P 1'
#
loop_
_entity.id
_entity.type
_entity.pdbx_description
1 polymer ?
#
loop_
_entity_poly.entity_id
_entity_poly.type
_entity_poly.pdbx_seq_one_letter_code
_entity_poly.pdbx_strand_id
1 'polypeptide(L)'
;KVAAAVLGIDESSNLDLLAKALIGNGHTVSLAQIELLIEQVEMGEEAQLRTDGYANFFFVEDKNGSVSVVDVRRYDRGRWNVRVHRLGYGIRWGVAFRFFSRN
;
A
#
# COMPACT_ATOMS: atom_id res chain seq x y z
N LYS A 1 -11.07 7.26 -3.41
CA LYS A 1 -12.39 6.73 -3.79
C LYS A 1 -12.59 5.25 -3.44
N VAL A 2 -11.58 4.36 -3.49
CA VAL A 2 -11.81 2.92 -3.21
C VAL A 2 -11.66 2.54 -1.73
N ALA A 3 -10.63 3.01 -1.03
CA ALA A 3 -10.38 2.58 0.36
C ALA A 3 -11.48 2.99 1.36
N ALA A 4 -12.06 4.18 1.22
CA ALA A 4 -13.14 4.67 2.09
C ALA A 4 -14.46 3.88 1.92
N ALA A 5 -14.76 3.47 0.67
CA ALA A 5 -15.98 2.73 0.34
C ALA A 5 -15.93 1.27 0.83
N VAL A 6 -14.74 0.65 0.84
CA VAL A 6 -14.56 -0.72 1.35
C VAL A 6 -14.77 -0.80 2.87
N LEU A 7 -14.52 0.30 3.59
CA LEU A 7 -14.55 0.32 5.05
C LEU A 7 -15.80 0.98 5.65
N GLY A 8 -16.72 1.51 4.83
CA GLY A 8 -17.94 2.18 5.33
C GLY A 8 -17.66 3.50 6.06
N ILE A 9 -16.55 4.16 5.73
CA ILE A 9 -16.03 5.34 6.41
C ILE A 9 -16.27 6.54 5.49
N ASP A 10 -17.05 7.54 5.93
CA ASP A 10 -17.36 8.78 5.19
C ASP A 10 -16.07 9.49 4.71
N GLU A 11 -16.08 10.18 3.56
CA GLU A 11 -14.88 10.87 3.05
C GLU A 11 -14.41 12.02 3.96
N SER A 12 -15.24 12.46 4.91
CA SER A 12 -14.89 13.39 6.00
C SER A 12 -14.23 12.71 7.21
N SER A 13 -14.13 11.39 7.20
CA SER A 13 -13.73 10.61 8.35
C SER A 13 -12.27 10.82 8.70
N ASN A 14 -12.09 11.05 10.00
CA ASN A 14 -10.82 11.15 10.68
C ASN A 14 -9.84 10.05 10.18
N LEU A 15 -8.70 10.46 9.61
CA LEU A 15 -7.62 9.56 9.19
C LEU A 15 -7.22 8.59 10.32
N ASP A 16 -7.42 8.99 11.57
CA ASP A 16 -7.22 8.14 12.74
C ASP A 16 -8.21 6.96 12.82
N LEU A 17 -9.48 7.16 12.44
CA LEU A 17 -10.47 6.07 12.37
C LEU A 17 -10.13 5.09 11.25
N LEU A 18 -9.67 5.60 10.10
CA LEU A 18 -9.20 4.77 9.00
C LEU A 18 -7.96 3.98 9.40
N ALA A 19 -6.97 4.63 10.02
CA ALA A 19 -5.76 3.96 10.52
C ALA A 19 -6.11 2.85 11.52
N LYS A 20 -6.98 3.14 12.49
CA LYS A 20 -7.47 2.14 13.46
C LYS A 20 -8.21 0.98 12.79
N ALA A 21 -9.03 1.24 11.77
CA ALA A 21 -9.74 0.20 11.03
C ALA A 21 -8.78 -0.68 10.21
N LEU A 22 -7.76 -0.10 9.57
CA LEU A 22 -6.76 -0.85 8.83
C LEU A 22 -5.96 -1.78 9.75
N ILE A 23 -5.54 -1.27 10.91
CA ILE A 23 -4.82 -2.06 11.92
C ILE A 23 -5.75 -3.14 12.51
N GLY A 24 -6.93 -2.74 13.01
CA GLY A 24 -7.86 -3.62 13.71
C GLY A 24 -8.42 -4.77 12.86
N ASN A 25 -8.50 -4.58 11.54
CA ASN A 25 -8.93 -5.63 10.60
C ASN A 25 -7.76 -6.40 9.97
N GLY A 26 -6.50 -6.16 10.38
CA GLY A 26 -5.33 -6.88 9.87
C GLY A 26 -4.98 -6.57 8.42
N HIS A 27 -5.27 -5.35 7.95
CA HIS A 27 -4.93 -4.88 6.60
C HIS A 27 -3.56 -4.22 6.51
N THR A 28 -2.77 -4.27 7.59
CA THR A 28 -1.38 -3.79 7.63
C THR A 28 -0.41 -4.94 7.45
N VAL A 29 0.74 -4.63 6.86
CA VAL A 29 1.90 -5.53 6.73
C VAL A 29 3.13 -4.84 7.28
N SER A 30 4.17 -5.62 7.60
CA SER A 30 5.48 -5.10 7.96
C SER A 30 6.38 -4.90 6.73
N LEU A 31 7.39 -4.05 6.85
CA LEU A 31 8.40 -3.89 5.79
C LEU A 31 9.13 -5.20 5.49
N ALA A 32 9.42 -6.02 6.50
CA ALA A 32 10.04 -7.32 6.32
C ALA A 32 9.17 -8.28 5.50
N GLN A 33 7.84 -8.25 5.67
CA GLN A 33 6.93 -9.03 4.83
C GLN A 33 6.93 -8.55 3.37
N ILE A 34 7.04 -7.24 3.14
CA ILE A 34 7.17 -6.68 1.80
C ILE A 34 8.50 -7.12 1.15
N GLU A 35 9.61 -7.11 1.90
CA GLU A 35 10.91 -7.59 1.43
C GLU A 35 10.89 -9.08 1.05
N LEU A 36 10.27 -9.92 1.88
CA LEU A 36 10.08 -11.34 1.56
C LEU A 36 9.30 -11.54 0.26
N LEU A 37 8.22 -10.78 0.05
CA LEU A 37 7.46 -10.84 -1.21
C LEU A 37 8.34 -10.47 -2.41
N ILE A 38 9.22 -9.47 -2.27
CA ILE A 38 10.16 -9.09 -3.33
C ILE A 38 11.15 -10.23 -3.60
N GLU A 39 11.73 -10.83 -2.56
CA GLU A 39 12.66 -11.95 -2.70
C GLU A 39 12.02 -13.16 -3.40
N GLN A 40 10.78 -13.50 -3.04
CA GLN A 40 10.03 -14.57 -3.69
C GLN A 40 9.86 -14.33 -5.20
N VAL A 41 9.51 -13.11 -5.60
CA VAL A 41 9.45 -12.74 -7.02
C VAL A 41 10.81 -12.85 -7.71
N GLU A 42 11.90 -12.42 -7.06
CA GLU A 42 13.24 -12.54 -7.64
C GLU A 42 13.69 -13.99 -7.79
N MET A 43 13.22 -14.89 -6.94
CA MET A 43 13.43 -16.33 -7.06
C MET A 43 12.54 -17.00 -8.12
N GLY A 44 11.64 -16.25 -8.75
CA GLY A 44 10.70 -16.76 -9.76
C GLY A 44 9.49 -17.49 -9.17
N GLU A 45 9.21 -17.30 -7.88
CA GLU A 45 7.99 -17.82 -7.26
C GLU A 45 6.77 -17.01 -7.70
N GLU A 46 5.60 -17.65 -7.78
CA GLU A 46 4.33 -16.95 -7.97
C GLU A 46 3.98 -16.15 -6.72
N ALA A 47 4.34 -14.87 -6.71
CA ALA A 47 3.99 -13.93 -5.66
C ALA A 47 3.03 -12.86 -6.18
N GLN A 48 2.24 -12.29 -5.27
CA GLN A 48 1.20 -11.30 -5.57
C GLN A 48 1.75 -9.88 -5.82
N LEU A 49 2.97 -9.75 -6.36
CA LEU A 49 3.54 -8.47 -6.73
C LEU A 49 3.50 -8.27 -8.24
N ARG A 50 3.08 -7.07 -8.63
CA ARG A 50 3.22 -6.59 -9.99
C ARG A 50 4.68 -6.29 -10.30
N THR A 51 5.14 -6.77 -11.45
CA THR A 51 6.48 -6.54 -11.99
C THR A 51 6.46 -5.71 -13.28
N ASP A 52 5.28 -5.28 -13.71
CA ASP A 52 4.99 -4.62 -15.00
C ASP A 52 5.19 -3.10 -14.99
N GLY A 53 6.04 -2.58 -14.11
CA GLY A 53 6.30 -1.14 -13.98
C GLY A 53 5.31 -0.38 -13.10
N TYR A 54 4.16 -0.97 -12.75
CA TYR A 54 3.18 -0.37 -11.84
C TYR A 54 3.53 -0.61 -10.37
N ALA A 55 3.09 0.32 -9.51
CA ALA A 55 3.29 0.24 -8.08
C ALA A 55 2.32 -0.75 -7.42
N ASN A 56 2.86 -1.53 -6.49
CA ASN A 56 2.11 -2.26 -5.46
C ASN A 56 1.98 -1.35 -4.24
N PHE A 57 0.80 -1.34 -3.61
CA PHE A 57 0.54 -0.50 -2.44
C PHE A 57 0.27 -1.35 -1.21
N PHE A 58 0.97 -1.03 -0.12
CA PHE A 58 0.81 -1.68 1.16
C PHE A 58 0.52 -0.66 2.25
N PHE A 59 -0.26 -1.05 3.25
CA PHE A 59 -0.40 -0.27 4.47
C PHE A 59 0.56 -0.83 5.51
N VAL A 60 1.33 0.05 6.15
CA VAL A 60 2.28 -0.32 7.20
C VAL A 60 1.92 0.44 8.46
N GLU A 61 1.80 -0.29 9.56
CA GLU A 61 1.60 0.29 10.88
C GLU A 61 2.88 0.95 11.38
N ASP A 62 2.77 2.19 11.82
CA ASP A 62 3.85 2.95 12.43
C ASP A 62 3.85 2.75 13.96
N LYS A 63 5.02 2.96 14.59
CA LYS A 63 5.20 2.76 16.05
C LYS A 63 4.28 3.61 16.94
N ASN A 64 3.72 4.68 16.42
CA ASN A 64 2.80 5.59 17.11
C ASN A 64 1.31 5.22 16.89
N GLY A 65 1.02 4.09 16.26
CA GLY A 65 -0.34 3.67 15.91
C GLY A 65 -0.94 4.42 14.71
N SER A 66 -0.13 5.19 13.95
CA SER A 66 -0.53 5.67 12.63
C SER A 66 -0.29 4.62 11.56
N VAL A 67 -0.77 4.90 10.35
CA VAL A 67 -0.52 4.06 9.18
C VAL A 67 0.21 4.88 8.13
N SER A 68 1.16 4.25 7.46
CA SER A 68 1.83 4.74 6.27
C SER A 68 1.43 3.88 5.06
N VAL A 69 1.53 4.44 3.87
CA VAL A 69 1.38 3.74 2.60
C VAL A 69 2.77 3.52 2.01
N VAL A 70 3.07 2.28 1.66
CA VAL A 70 4.31 1.90 0.97
C VAL A 70 4.00 1.63 -0.50
N ASP A 71 4.67 2.37 -1.38
CA ASP A 71 4.71 2.17 -2.83
C ASP A 71 5.92 1.30 -3.16
N VAL A 72 5.69 0.17 -3.81
CA VAL A 72 6.71 -0.78 -4.27
C VAL A 72 6.56 -0.98 -5.77
N ARG A 73 7.51 -0.47 -6.55
CA ARG A 73 7.52 -0.61 -8.01
C ARG A 73 8.80 -1.24 -8.53
N ARG A 74 8.68 -2.12 -9.53
CA ARG A 74 9.82 -2.65 -10.29
C ARG A 74 10.07 -1.77 -11.51
N TYR A 75 11.29 -1.29 -11.70
CA TYR A 75 11.69 -0.61 -12.93
C TYR A 75 12.11 -1.62 -13.99
N ASP A 76 11.98 -1.23 -15.26
CA ASP A 76 12.37 -2.00 -16.45
C ASP A 76 13.82 -2.53 -16.44
N ARG A 77 14.69 -1.99 -15.58
CA ARG A 77 16.08 -2.45 -15.39
C ARG A 77 16.26 -3.43 -14.23
N GLY A 78 15.19 -4.09 -13.78
CA GLY A 78 15.21 -5.10 -12.73
C GLY A 78 15.42 -4.56 -11.31
N ARG A 79 15.30 -3.25 -11.09
CA ARG A 79 15.48 -2.63 -9.77
C ARG A 79 14.13 -2.33 -9.13
N TRP A 80 13.99 -2.67 -7.84
CA TRP A 80 12.86 -2.26 -7.04
C TRP A 80 13.07 -0.86 -6.47
N ASN A 81 11.99 -0.10 -6.37
CA ASN A 81 11.94 1.17 -5.65
C ASN A 81 10.80 1.13 -4.65
N VAL A 82 11.16 1.27 -3.39
CA VAL A 82 10.27 1.24 -2.23
C VAL A 82 10.23 2.64 -1.63
N ARG A 83 9.03 3.20 -1.46
CA ARG A 83 8.81 4.52 -0.86
C ARG A 83 7.75 4.44 0.21
N VAL A 84 7.99 5.09 1.35
CA VAL A 84 7.05 5.17 2.46
C VAL A 84 6.48 6.58 2.52
N HIS A 85 5.15 6.68 2.54
CA HIS A 85 4.41 7.92 2.62
C HIS A 85 3.44 7.88 3.79
N ARG A 86 3.38 8.96 4.58
CA ARG A 86 2.36 9.05 5.64
C ARG A 86 0.96 9.03 5.03
N LEU A 87 0.04 8.24 5.60
CA LEU A 87 -1.35 8.23 5.17
C LEU A 87 -1.94 9.65 5.28
N GLY A 88 -2.51 10.16 4.18
CA GLY A 88 -3.12 11.48 4.10
C GLY A 88 -2.17 12.67 3.82
N TYR A 89 -0.86 12.47 3.71
CA TYR A 89 0.06 13.57 3.37
C TYR A 89 0.12 13.79 1.84
N GLY A 90 -0.71 14.72 1.35
CA GLY A 90 -1.02 14.97 -0.06
C GLY A 90 0.05 15.67 -0.91
N ILE A 91 1.32 15.25 -0.88
CA ILE A 91 2.23 15.63 -1.97
C ILE A 91 2.01 14.66 -3.14
N ARG A 92 1.11 15.08 -4.04
CA ARG A 92 1.01 14.66 -5.45
C ARG A 92 0.59 13.20 -5.70
N TRP A 93 -0.69 12.90 -5.42
CA TRP A 93 -1.44 11.99 -6.30
C TRP A 93 -1.63 12.69 -7.65
N GLY A 94 -0.58 12.70 -8.47
CA GLY A 94 -0.62 13.14 -9.85
C GLY A 94 -1.55 12.21 -10.64
N VAL A 95 -2.80 12.67 -10.79
CA VAL A 95 -3.70 12.45 -11.94
C VAL A 95 -3.73 11.01 -12.52
N ALA A 96 -4.85 10.33 -12.25
CA ALA A 96 -5.46 9.33 -13.14
C ALA A 96 -4.89 7.89 -13.23
N PHE A 97 -4.67 7.20 -12.11
CA PHE A 97 -4.72 5.73 -12.13
C PHE A 97 -5.87 5.22 -11.27
N ARG A 98 -6.91 4.75 -11.96
CA ARG A 98 -8.12 4.14 -11.40
C ARG A 98 -7.70 2.89 -10.64
N PHE A 99 -7.85 2.92 -9.33
CA PHE A 99 -7.78 1.73 -8.50
C PHE A 99 -9.06 0.92 -8.74
N PHE A 100 -8.93 -0.33 -9.14
CA PHE A 100 -10.02 -1.29 -9.19
C PHE A 100 -9.74 -2.35 -8.12
N SER A 101 -10.57 -2.40 -7.08
CA SER A 101 -10.67 -3.59 -6.23
C SER A 101 -11.85 -4.41 -6.74
N ARG A 102 -11.65 -5.70 -6.98
CA ARG A 102 -12.72 -6.63 -7.37
C ARG A 102 -13.26 -7.27 -6.10
N ASN A 103 -14.59 -7.27 -5.97
CA ASN A 103 -15.38 -7.92 -4.90
C ASN A 103 -15.06 -9.41 -4.77
#